data_AF-A0A7G9L4J3-F1
#
_entry.id   AF-A0A7G9L4J3-F1
#
_cell.length_a   1.000
_cell.length_b   1.000
_cell.length_c   1.000
_cell.angle_alpha   90.00
_cell.angle_beta   90.00
_cell.angle_gamma   90.00
#
_symmetry.space_group_name_H-M   'P 1'
#
loop_
_entity.id
_entity.type
_entity.pdbx_description
1 polymer ?
#
loop_
_entity_poly.entity_id
_entity_poly.type
_entity_poly.pdbx_seq_one_letter_code
_entity_poly.pdbx_strand_id
1 'polypeptide(L)'
;MHRATRYAALAALAASACGAAAQTVPRGATIGPGGFATILDAPPAPVVPAAADAPAPATPDQRAAEDRFRRAGEFQNRVMEEAQALHRTLDRREKGNFVDLYFENEGDPHVVFRFLRDPERTLARHTSNPDFRAARAQYAESELRAVLDAMMTAFAADRVIEGGGTGNKENRVVLDLLVREAEFRDLAARKGIAIPDSVVLRSRFEGTTAAAANWPLPAYLAQLVRAFPRSDRPVGIVHAIDSRVRIALVDGCFRSPDHGNALVQLPMGASLFIDRDGYLAFGSAEVPGARVGEAVVSPGSVADVTAPELAGPINAACGPGRIIAVNALRSAAADGVRQRLTTNANALRELKESYGLTHAQAVRALESCKAAAGAGTCLPSPPPPVAREEDCPPGTSLSFGLCRTPEGYIRPLPRWLEPFAGR
;
A
#
# COMPACT_ATOMS: atom_id res chain seq x y z
N MET A 1 50.35 -60.59 -21.74
CA MET A 1 51.71 -60.11 -22.10
C MET A 1 51.53 -58.93 -23.05
N HIS A 2 51.60 -57.70 -22.52
CA HIS A 2 52.74 -56.77 -22.72
C HIS A 2 53.03 -56.55 -24.20
N ARG A 3 52.67 -55.40 -24.79
CA ARG A 3 53.38 -54.10 -24.80
C ARG A 3 53.40 -53.74 -26.31
N ALA A 4 53.46 -52.53 -26.82
CA ALA A 4 53.44 -51.15 -26.35
C ALA A 4 53.33 -50.32 -27.66
N THR A 5 52.78 -49.10 -27.65
CA THR A 5 53.54 -47.85 -27.76
C THR A 5 52.90 -47.02 -28.88
N ARG A 6 52.03 -46.06 -28.55
CA ARG A 6 51.82 -44.85 -29.35
C ARG A 6 51.55 -43.68 -28.41
N TYR A 7 52.64 -43.08 -27.96
CA TYR A 7 52.69 -41.70 -27.46
C TYR A 7 53.05 -40.77 -28.62
N ALA A 8 52.66 -39.51 -28.46
CA ALA A 8 53.16 -38.31 -29.14
C ALA A 8 52.50 -37.91 -30.48
N ALA A 9 51.41 -37.14 -30.37
CA ALA A 9 51.25 -35.86 -31.07
C ALA A 9 50.09 -35.08 -30.43
N LEU A 10 50.29 -34.64 -29.19
CA LEU A 10 49.44 -33.64 -28.50
C LEU A 10 50.36 -32.49 -28.10
N ALA A 11 50.63 -31.61 -29.05
CA ALA A 11 51.20 -30.30 -28.81
C ALA A 11 50.84 -29.39 -29.99
N ALA A 12 50.45 -28.16 -29.65
CA ALA A 12 50.15 -27.03 -30.54
C ALA A 12 48.78 -27.03 -31.25
N LEU A 13 47.74 -26.67 -30.48
CA LEU A 13 46.78 -25.59 -30.82
C LEU A 13 45.82 -25.38 -29.64
N ALA A 14 46.39 -24.95 -28.50
CA ALA A 14 45.64 -24.32 -27.41
C ALA A 14 45.97 -22.82 -27.43
N ALA A 15 45.49 -22.15 -28.46
CA ALA A 15 45.49 -20.69 -28.54
C ALA A 15 44.13 -20.25 -29.06
N SER A 16 43.47 -19.40 -28.28
CA SER A 16 42.30 -18.62 -28.66
C SER A 16 40.97 -19.36 -28.79
N ALA A 17 40.48 -19.88 -27.66
CA ALA A 17 39.06 -19.80 -27.35
C ALA A 17 38.90 -19.34 -25.90
N CYS A 18 39.47 -18.17 -25.61
CA CYS A 18 38.96 -17.32 -24.53
C CYS A 18 37.56 -16.89 -24.98
N GLY A 19 36.56 -17.74 -24.71
CA GLY A 19 35.17 -17.37 -24.78
C GLY A 19 34.93 -16.38 -23.67
N ALA A 20 35.23 -15.11 -23.91
CA ALA A 20 34.65 -14.02 -23.16
C ALA A 20 33.15 -14.25 -23.23
N ALA A 21 32.53 -14.60 -22.10
CA ALA A 21 31.10 -14.47 -21.94
C ALA A 21 30.80 -13.02 -22.35
N ALA A 22 30.16 -12.83 -23.50
CA ALA A 22 29.80 -11.52 -23.98
C ALA A 22 29.04 -10.85 -22.83
N GLN A 23 29.63 -9.82 -22.22
CA GLN A 23 28.92 -9.00 -21.24
C GLN A 23 27.71 -8.46 -21.99
N THR A 24 26.52 -8.99 -21.70
CA THR A 24 25.29 -8.54 -22.34
C THR A 24 25.00 -7.16 -21.77
N VAL A 25 25.54 -6.13 -22.42
CA VAL A 25 25.25 -4.74 -22.11
C VAL A 25 23.73 -4.55 -22.35
N PRO A 26 22.96 -4.15 -21.33
CA PRO A 26 21.53 -3.96 -21.50
C PRO A 26 21.24 -2.93 -22.59
N ARG A 27 20.14 -3.14 -23.33
CA ARG A 27 19.68 -2.21 -24.34
C ARG A 27 19.43 -0.83 -23.71
N GLY A 28 19.94 0.22 -24.36
CA GLY A 28 19.86 1.59 -23.86
C GLY A 28 20.93 1.94 -22.80
N ALA A 29 21.80 1.00 -22.41
CA ALA A 29 22.91 1.29 -21.52
C ALA A 29 24.14 1.79 -22.31
N THR A 30 24.82 2.78 -21.76
CA THR A 30 26.19 3.15 -22.13
C THR A 30 27.15 2.77 -21.01
N ILE A 31 28.35 2.29 -21.35
CA ILE A 31 29.37 1.95 -20.36
C ILE A 31 30.33 3.12 -20.23
N GLY A 32 30.39 3.69 -19.03
CA GLY A 32 31.31 4.78 -18.73
C GLY A 32 32.76 4.32 -18.60
N PRO A 33 33.73 5.25 -18.51
CA PRO A 33 35.14 4.91 -18.33
C PRO A 33 35.43 4.06 -17.08
N GLY A 34 34.58 4.17 -16.06
CA GLY A 34 34.64 3.36 -14.84
C GLY A 34 34.14 1.91 -15.00
N GLY A 35 33.63 1.53 -16.17
CA GLY A 35 33.08 0.20 -16.44
C GLY A 35 31.61 0.02 -16.05
N PHE A 36 30.97 1.05 -15.50
CA PHE A 36 29.58 0.99 -15.02
C PHE A 36 28.57 1.50 -16.06
N ALA A 37 27.35 0.98 -15.96
CA ALA A 37 26.28 1.33 -16.89
C ALA A 37 25.62 2.67 -16.56
N THR A 38 25.22 3.39 -17.60
CA THR A 38 24.32 4.54 -17.54
C THR A 38 23.10 4.27 -18.41
N ILE A 39 21.91 4.34 -17.80
CA ILE A 39 20.59 4.21 -18.44
C ILE A 39 19.74 5.36 -17.95
N LEU A 40 19.50 6.33 -18.82
CA LEU A 40 18.72 7.53 -18.46
C LEU A 40 17.23 7.30 -18.65
N ASP A 41 16.85 6.65 -19.74
CA ASP A 41 15.48 6.41 -20.17
C ASP A 41 15.35 4.98 -20.71
N ALA A 42 14.19 4.40 -20.50
CA ALA A 42 13.80 3.15 -21.15
C ALA A 42 12.30 3.23 -21.49
N PRO A 43 11.89 2.70 -22.66
CA PRO A 43 10.48 2.59 -22.98
C PRO A 43 9.79 1.71 -21.94
N PRO A 44 8.53 1.99 -21.57
CA PRO A 44 7.87 1.25 -20.52
C PRO A 44 7.87 -0.26 -20.74
N ALA A 45 7.98 -1.02 -19.65
CA ALA A 45 7.88 -2.48 -19.73
C ALA A 45 6.55 -2.88 -20.40
N PRO A 46 6.55 -3.86 -21.33
CA PRO A 46 5.33 -4.28 -22.00
C PRO A 46 4.33 -4.79 -20.97
N VAL A 47 3.13 -4.20 -21.00
CA VAL A 47 2.02 -4.65 -20.17
C VAL A 47 1.49 -5.93 -20.80
N VAL A 48 1.65 -7.06 -20.11
CA VAL A 48 0.77 -8.21 -20.35
C VAL A 48 -0.47 -7.92 -19.52
N PRO A 49 -1.61 -7.53 -20.12
CA PRO A 49 -2.82 -7.40 -19.35
C PRO A 49 -3.13 -8.79 -18.82
N ALA A 50 -3.08 -8.99 -17.50
CA ALA A 50 -3.91 -10.01 -16.92
C ALA A 50 -5.34 -9.67 -17.36
N ALA A 51 -6.07 -10.65 -17.93
CA ALA A 51 -7.50 -10.46 -18.12
C ALA A 51 -8.04 -9.95 -16.79
N ALA A 52 -8.77 -8.83 -16.80
CA ALA A 52 -9.47 -8.43 -15.60
C ALA A 52 -10.46 -9.56 -15.34
N ASP A 53 -10.12 -10.46 -14.43
CA ASP A 53 -11.08 -11.44 -13.95
C ASP A 53 -12.30 -10.65 -13.53
N ALA A 54 -13.47 -11.01 -14.08
CA ALA A 54 -14.71 -10.43 -13.60
C ALA A 54 -14.68 -10.59 -12.08
N PRO A 55 -14.86 -9.50 -11.29
CA PRO A 55 -14.81 -9.62 -9.84
C PRO A 55 -15.77 -10.73 -9.45
N ALA A 56 -15.22 -11.75 -8.78
CA ALA A 56 -16.02 -12.91 -8.40
C ALA A 56 -17.26 -12.42 -7.65
N PRO A 57 -18.44 -13.00 -7.87
CA PRO A 57 -19.61 -12.66 -7.08
C PRO A 57 -19.25 -12.80 -5.61
N ALA A 58 -19.71 -11.83 -4.80
CA ALA A 58 -19.34 -11.77 -3.39
C ALA A 58 -19.58 -13.14 -2.73
N THR A 59 -18.60 -13.65 -1.98
CA THR A 59 -18.78 -14.89 -1.22
C THR A 59 -19.84 -14.67 -0.13
N PRO A 60 -20.47 -15.73 0.40
CA PRO A 60 -21.34 -15.61 1.57
C PRO A 60 -20.67 -14.87 2.72
N ASP A 61 -19.37 -15.09 2.93
CA ASP A 61 -18.58 -14.42 3.97
C ASP A 61 -18.39 -12.93 3.70
N GLN A 62 -18.18 -12.53 2.44
CA GLN A 62 -18.09 -11.13 2.04
C GLN A 62 -19.42 -10.41 2.24
N ARG A 63 -20.55 -11.01 1.83
CA ARG A 63 -21.88 -10.45 2.10
C ARG A 63 -22.15 -10.33 3.60
N ALA A 64 -21.81 -11.36 4.38
CA ALA A 64 -21.95 -11.32 5.83
C ALA A 64 -21.07 -10.23 6.46
N ALA A 65 -19.86 -9.98 5.92
CA ALA A 65 -19.00 -8.89 6.34
C ALA A 65 -19.58 -7.51 6.00
N GLU A 66 -20.14 -7.34 4.80
CA GLU A 66 -20.84 -6.11 4.38
C GLU A 66 -22.05 -5.83 5.28
N ASP A 67 -22.86 -6.85 5.57
CA ASP A 67 -24.00 -6.71 6.50
C ASP A 67 -23.56 -6.39 7.93
N ARG A 68 -22.46 -6.98 8.42
CA ARG A 68 -21.86 -6.61 9.71
C ARG A 68 -21.41 -5.15 9.71
N PHE A 69 -20.73 -4.71 8.66
CA PHE A 69 -20.25 -3.34 8.53
C PHE A 69 -21.41 -2.33 8.48
N ARG A 70 -22.47 -2.64 7.70
CA ARG A 70 -23.68 -1.81 7.62
C ARG A 70 -24.38 -1.69 8.97
N ARG A 71 -24.61 -2.82 9.66
CA ARG A 71 -25.22 -2.81 11.00
C ARG A 71 -24.39 -2.01 12.02
N ALA A 72 -23.07 -2.14 11.98
CA ALA A 72 -22.17 -1.36 12.82
C ALA A 72 -22.29 0.16 12.53
N GLY A 73 -22.34 0.55 11.25
CA GLY A 73 -22.52 1.95 10.85
C GLY A 73 -23.89 2.52 11.27
N GLU A 74 -24.97 1.77 11.05
CA GLU A 74 -26.32 2.14 11.49
C GLU A 74 -26.39 2.30 13.02
N PHE A 75 -25.78 1.36 13.76
CA PHE A 75 -25.68 1.44 15.21
C PHE A 75 -24.91 2.68 15.67
N GLN A 76 -23.70 2.88 15.15
CA GLN A 76 -22.85 4.01 15.50
C GLN A 76 -23.57 5.34 15.23
N ASN A 77 -24.17 5.51 14.05
CA ASN A 77 -24.91 6.73 13.72
C ASN A 77 -26.07 7.01 14.70
N ARG A 78 -26.73 5.95 15.20
CA ARG A 78 -27.84 6.08 16.16
C ARG A 78 -27.38 6.56 17.55
N VAL A 79 -26.26 6.04 18.05
CA VAL A 79 -25.85 6.27 19.45
C VAL A 79 -24.70 7.26 19.63
N MET A 80 -24.06 7.70 18.53
CA MET A 80 -22.84 8.52 18.56
C MET A 80 -23.00 9.79 19.38
N GLU A 81 -24.08 10.55 19.17
CA GLU A 81 -24.29 11.83 19.85
C GLU A 81 -24.41 11.66 21.37
N GLU A 82 -25.22 10.69 21.80
CA GLU A 82 -25.40 10.37 23.22
C GLU A 82 -24.11 9.83 23.84
N ALA A 83 -23.40 8.93 23.15
CA ALA A 83 -22.14 8.39 23.62
C ALA A 83 -21.08 9.49 23.81
N GLN A 84 -21.00 10.46 22.88
CA GLN A 84 -20.09 11.60 22.99
C GLN A 84 -20.51 12.57 24.11
N ALA A 85 -21.81 12.79 24.32
CA ALA A 85 -22.29 13.62 25.43
C ALA A 85 -21.97 12.98 26.79
N LEU A 86 -22.15 11.67 26.90
CA LEU A 86 -21.81 10.91 28.09
C LEU A 86 -20.29 10.89 28.32
N HIS A 87 -19.50 10.67 27.27
CA HIS A 87 -18.04 10.76 27.33
C HIS A 87 -17.57 12.09 27.95
N ARG A 88 -18.05 13.23 27.44
CA ARG A 88 -17.72 14.56 27.98
C ARG A 88 -18.14 14.73 29.45
N THR A 89 -19.20 14.05 29.87
CA THR A 89 -19.68 14.10 31.25
C THR A 89 -18.81 13.26 32.18
N LEU A 90 -18.48 12.03 31.78
CA LEU A 90 -17.63 11.12 32.52
C LEU A 90 -16.20 11.66 32.65
N ASP A 91 -15.64 12.22 31.57
CA ASP A 91 -14.31 12.84 31.58
C ASP A 91 -14.16 13.95 32.64
N ARG A 92 -15.24 14.72 32.86
CA ARG A 92 -15.28 15.77 33.90
C ARG A 92 -15.59 15.23 35.29
N ARG A 93 -16.61 14.37 35.42
CA ARG A 93 -17.19 13.98 36.72
C ARG A 93 -16.51 12.76 37.35
N GLU A 94 -15.93 11.90 36.54
CA GLU A 94 -15.27 10.66 36.96
C GLU A 94 -13.77 10.73 36.66
N LYS A 95 -13.18 11.92 36.81
CA LYS A 95 -11.76 12.18 36.55
C LYS A 95 -10.88 11.24 37.38
N GLY A 96 -9.98 10.51 36.71
CA GLY A 96 -9.13 9.50 37.33
C GLY A 96 -9.86 8.18 37.64
N ASN A 97 -11.08 7.99 37.15
CA ASN A 97 -11.77 6.71 37.16
C ASN A 97 -12.19 6.29 35.75
N PHE A 98 -12.84 7.18 35.00
CA PHE A 98 -13.15 6.99 33.58
C PHE A 98 -11.86 7.01 32.75
N VAL A 99 -11.75 6.08 31.79
CA VAL A 99 -10.58 5.92 30.92
C VAL A 99 -10.93 6.34 29.50
N ASP A 100 -11.80 5.58 28.83
CA ASP A 100 -12.20 5.84 27.45
C ASP A 100 -13.50 5.09 27.09
N LEU A 101 -13.85 5.09 25.80
CA LEU A 101 -14.91 4.26 25.24
C LEU A 101 -14.49 3.61 23.92
N TYR A 102 -15.11 2.48 23.59
CA TYR A 102 -15.00 1.87 22.27
C TYR A 102 -16.34 1.25 21.84
N PHE A 103 -16.49 1.04 20.53
CA PHE A 103 -17.64 0.36 19.95
C PHE A 103 -17.34 -1.13 19.79
N GLU A 104 -18.15 -1.98 20.42
CA GLU A 104 -18.14 -3.42 20.15
C GLU A 104 -19.15 -3.68 19.04
N ASN A 105 -18.64 -4.17 17.91
CA ASN A 105 -19.43 -4.42 16.70
C ASN A 105 -19.52 -5.92 16.38
N GLU A 106 -18.83 -6.77 17.15
CA GLU A 106 -18.96 -8.23 17.05
C GLU A 106 -20.21 -8.70 17.82
N GLY A 107 -21.11 -9.38 17.13
CA GLY A 107 -22.38 -9.83 17.71
C GLY A 107 -23.41 -8.70 17.77
N ASP A 108 -23.98 -8.48 18.97
CA ASP A 108 -24.94 -7.41 19.23
C ASP A 108 -24.19 -6.09 19.47
N PRO A 109 -24.31 -5.08 18.58
CA PRO A 109 -23.53 -3.85 18.69
C PRO A 109 -23.86 -3.08 19.97
N HIS A 110 -22.83 -2.62 20.67
CA HIS A 110 -22.96 -1.82 21.90
C HIS A 110 -21.75 -0.89 22.10
N VAL A 111 -21.90 0.13 22.95
CA VAL A 111 -20.79 1.00 23.37
C VAL A 111 -20.28 0.54 24.72
N VAL A 112 -18.97 0.41 24.85
CA VAL A 112 -18.32 0.03 26.12
C VAL A 112 -17.59 1.23 26.69
N PHE A 113 -17.95 1.63 27.92
CA PHE A 113 -17.27 2.67 28.70
C PHE A 113 -16.37 2.02 29.74
N ARG A 114 -15.08 2.38 29.74
CA ARG A 114 -14.08 1.76 30.62
C ARG A 114 -13.79 2.59 31.86
N PHE A 115 -13.71 1.90 33.00
CA PHE A 115 -13.43 2.48 34.30
C PHE A 115 -12.38 1.69 35.07
N LEU A 116 -11.54 2.38 35.85
CA LEU A 116 -10.56 1.74 36.74
C LEU A 116 -11.22 1.06 37.95
N ARG A 117 -12.33 1.64 38.42
CA ARG A 117 -13.04 1.25 39.65
C ARG A 117 -14.55 1.24 39.44
N ASP A 118 -15.19 0.20 39.98
CA ASP A 118 -16.64 0.02 40.04
C ASP A 118 -17.38 0.38 38.73
N PRO A 119 -17.08 -0.29 37.60
CA PRO A 119 -17.55 0.12 36.27
C PRO A 119 -19.07 0.18 36.17
N GLU A 120 -19.78 -0.90 36.49
CA GLU A 120 -21.24 -0.98 36.38
C GLU A 120 -21.94 0.06 37.28
N ARG A 121 -21.50 0.14 38.53
CA ARG A 121 -22.06 1.10 39.49
C ARG A 121 -21.79 2.54 39.07
N THR A 122 -20.65 2.81 38.45
CA THR A 122 -20.30 4.15 37.98
C THR A 122 -21.14 4.52 36.78
N LEU A 123 -21.20 3.67 35.75
CA LEU A 123 -21.98 3.95 34.54
C LEU A 123 -23.46 4.15 34.85
N ALA A 124 -24.05 3.31 35.72
CA ALA A 124 -25.45 3.40 36.12
C ALA A 124 -25.84 4.71 36.82
N ARG A 125 -24.87 5.50 37.33
CA ARG A 125 -25.13 6.85 37.87
C ARG A 125 -25.36 7.90 36.78
N HIS A 126 -24.89 7.64 35.56
CA HIS A 126 -24.86 8.63 34.48
C HIS A 126 -25.73 8.27 33.29
N THR A 127 -26.12 7.01 33.11
CA THR A 127 -27.00 6.57 32.03
C THR A 127 -27.80 5.32 32.41
N SER A 128 -28.97 5.16 31.78
CA SER A 128 -29.78 3.93 31.80
C SER A 128 -29.94 3.33 30.40
N ASN A 129 -29.14 3.77 29.42
CA ASN A 129 -29.21 3.28 28.05
C ASN A 129 -28.71 1.83 27.97
N PRO A 130 -29.53 0.86 27.51
CA PRO A 130 -29.14 -0.54 27.45
C PRO A 130 -28.07 -0.85 26.39
N ASP A 131 -27.87 0.03 25.41
CA ASP A 131 -26.80 -0.08 24.41
C ASP A 131 -25.42 0.31 25.00
N PHE A 132 -25.37 0.84 26.23
CA PHE A 132 -24.14 1.26 26.91
C PHE A 132 -23.79 0.29 28.03
N ARG A 133 -22.57 -0.27 27.94
CA ARG A 133 -22.05 -1.24 28.91
C ARG A 133 -20.81 -0.70 29.59
N ALA A 134 -20.57 -1.13 30.82
CA ALA A 134 -19.36 -0.78 31.54
C ALA A 134 -18.33 -1.92 31.43
N ALA A 135 -17.06 -1.57 31.41
CA ALA A 135 -15.99 -2.56 31.51
C ALA A 135 -14.88 -2.05 32.43
N ARG A 136 -14.15 -2.99 33.05
CA ARG A 136 -13.00 -2.65 33.88
C ARG A 136 -11.77 -2.44 33.01
N ALA A 137 -11.14 -1.27 33.17
CA ALA A 137 -9.78 -1.01 32.69
C ALA A 137 -8.77 -1.52 33.72
N GLN A 138 -7.67 -2.06 33.21
CA GLN A 138 -6.52 -2.49 33.99
C GLN A 138 -5.51 -1.35 34.18
N TYR A 139 -5.39 -0.47 33.19
CA TYR A 139 -4.43 0.63 33.14
C TYR A 139 -5.12 1.95 32.81
N ALA A 140 -4.58 3.04 33.38
CA ALA A 140 -5.01 4.39 33.03
C ALA A 140 -4.48 4.79 31.63
N GLU A 141 -5.20 5.66 30.92
CA GLU A 141 -4.75 6.11 29.60
C GLU A 141 -3.39 6.84 29.67
N SER A 142 -3.19 7.66 30.70
CA SER A 142 -1.92 8.37 30.92
C SER A 142 -0.75 7.41 31.16
N GLU A 143 -0.99 6.28 31.82
CA GLU A 143 0.00 5.23 32.04
C GLU A 143 0.35 4.53 30.72
N LEU A 144 -0.65 4.13 29.95
CA LEU A 144 -0.44 3.50 28.64
C LEU A 144 0.29 4.45 27.68
N ARG A 145 -0.04 5.75 27.71
CA ARG A 145 0.62 6.76 26.87
C ARG A 145 2.08 6.96 27.25
N ALA A 146 2.38 7.01 28.55
CA ALA A 146 3.76 7.07 29.03
C ALA A 146 4.57 5.84 28.63
N VAL A 147 3.98 4.64 28.70
CA VAL A 147 4.61 3.40 28.24
C VAL A 147 4.86 3.43 26.73
N LEU A 148 3.87 3.86 25.93
CA LEU A 148 4.02 4.00 24.49
C LEU A 148 5.16 4.97 24.14
N ASP A 149 5.17 6.17 24.71
CA ASP A 149 6.20 7.19 24.46
C ASP A 149 7.59 6.69 24.87
N ALA A 150 7.70 5.98 26.00
CA ALA A 150 8.95 5.39 26.44
C ALA A 150 9.46 4.31 25.46
N MET A 151 8.59 3.40 25.01
CA MET A 151 8.95 2.36 24.04
C MET A 151 9.33 2.95 22.68
N MET A 152 8.55 3.90 22.15
CA MET A 152 8.85 4.57 20.89
C MET A 152 10.21 5.28 20.96
N THR A 153 10.48 5.99 22.07
CA THR A 153 11.76 6.68 22.29
C THR A 153 12.93 5.71 22.40
N ALA A 154 12.76 4.64 23.19
CA ALA A 154 13.79 3.64 23.44
C ALA A 154 14.28 2.93 22.18
N PHE A 155 13.39 2.70 21.21
CA PHE A 155 13.67 1.95 19.99
C PHE A 155 13.68 2.81 18.71
N ALA A 156 13.60 4.14 18.84
CA ALA A 156 13.55 5.05 17.69
C ALA A 156 14.74 4.85 16.73
N ALA A 157 15.95 4.74 17.29
CA ALA A 157 17.17 4.57 16.48
C ALA A 157 17.25 3.18 15.82
N ASP A 158 16.60 2.17 16.39
CA ASP A 158 16.65 0.80 15.87
C ASP A 158 15.67 0.57 14.71
N ARG A 159 14.74 1.50 14.46
CA ARG A 159 13.77 1.44 13.35
C ARG A 159 12.96 0.12 13.30
N VAL A 160 12.72 -0.49 14.46
CA VAL A 160 12.04 -1.80 14.59
C VAL A 160 10.54 -1.67 14.88
N ILE A 161 10.09 -0.50 15.30
CA ILE A 161 8.68 -0.19 15.53
C ILE A 161 8.16 0.63 14.35
N GLU A 162 7.09 0.15 13.75
CA GLU A 162 6.39 0.83 12.67
C GLU A 162 5.46 1.93 13.19
N GLY A 163 4.73 1.60 14.26
CA GLY A 163 3.79 2.48 14.91
C GLY A 163 3.27 1.84 16.19
N GLY A 164 2.49 2.60 16.94
CA GLY A 164 1.85 2.10 18.14
C GLY A 164 0.69 2.97 18.57
N GLY A 165 -0.18 2.40 19.39
CA GLY A 165 -1.37 3.07 19.88
C GLY A 165 -1.81 2.57 21.23
N THR A 166 -2.59 3.40 21.92
CA THR A 166 -3.32 3.08 23.15
C THR A 166 -4.80 2.91 22.81
N GLY A 167 -5.56 2.28 23.70
CA GLY A 167 -7.04 2.26 23.58
C GLY A 167 -7.61 1.16 22.68
N ASN A 168 -6.85 0.10 22.40
CA ASN A 168 -7.44 -1.11 21.80
C ASN A 168 -8.48 -1.74 22.76
N LYS A 169 -9.28 -2.69 22.27
CA LYS A 169 -10.25 -3.47 23.08
C LYS A 169 -9.62 -4.06 24.35
N GLU A 170 -8.32 -4.32 24.33
CA GLU A 170 -7.56 -4.96 25.41
C GLU A 170 -7.06 -4.01 26.52
N ASN A 171 -7.22 -2.69 26.36
CA ASN A 171 -6.69 -1.67 27.29
C ASN A 171 -5.17 -1.80 27.46
N ARG A 172 -4.45 -2.00 26.36
CA ARG A 172 -2.99 -2.15 26.32
C ARG A 172 -2.37 -1.24 25.26
N VAL A 173 -1.05 -1.06 25.36
CA VAL A 173 -0.25 -0.49 24.28
C VAL A 173 -0.05 -1.57 23.23
N VAL A 174 -0.37 -1.28 21.97
CA VAL A 174 -0.03 -2.16 20.85
C VAL A 174 1.12 -1.53 20.08
N LEU A 175 2.18 -2.31 19.86
CA LEU A 175 3.30 -1.92 18.99
C LEU A 175 3.26 -2.78 17.72
N ASP A 176 3.12 -2.14 16.56
CA ASP A 176 3.30 -2.76 15.25
C ASP A 176 4.79 -2.84 14.94
N LEU A 177 5.31 -4.05 14.71
CA LEU A 177 6.73 -4.30 14.52
C LEU A 177 7.10 -4.53 13.05
N LEU A 178 8.22 -3.93 12.63
CA LEU A 178 8.89 -4.18 11.34
C LEU A 178 9.84 -5.39 11.37
N VAL A 179 9.92 -6.05 12.52
CA VAL A 179 10.75 -7.24 12.78
C VAL A 179 9.90 -8.32 13.44
N ARG A 180 10.45 -9.53 13.55
CA ARG A 180 9.82 -10.62 14.30
C ARG A 180 9.77 -10.28 15.79
N GLU A 181 8.76 -10.78 16.48
CA GLU A 181 8.61 -10.55 17.93
C GLU A 181 9.85 -11.02 18.71
N ALA A 182 10.37 -12.21 18.41
CA ALA A 182 11.57 -12.74 19.06
C ALA A 182 12.79 -11.82 18.88
N GLU A 183 12.97 -11.27 17.68
CA GLU A 183 14.07 -10.35 17.38
C GLU A 183 13.94 -9.03 18.14
N PHE A 184 12.73 -8.51 18.27
CA PHE A 184 12.44 -7.34 19.09
C PHE A 184 12.72 -7.61 20.58
N ARG A 185 12.31 -8.78 21.10
CA ARG A 185 12.58 -9.17 22.48
C ARG A 185 14.07 -9.34 22.76
N ASP A 186 14.82 -9.95 21.84
CA ASP A 186 16.27 -10.07 21.96
C ASP A 186 16.95 -8.69 21.96
N LEU A 187 16.48 -7.76 21.12
CA LEU A 187 16.97 -6.38 21.13
C LEU A 187 16.66 -5.68 22.45
N ALA A 188 15.43 -5.80 22.96
CA ALA A 188 15.05 -5.24 24.25
C ALA A 188 15.94 -5.78 25.39
N ALA A 189 16.18 -7.09 25.42
CA ALA A 189 17.08 -7.73 26.38
C ALA A 189 18.52 -7.21 26.28
N ARG A 190 19.07 -7.07 25.06
CA ARG A 190 20.42 -6.49 24.85
C ARG A 190 20.52 -5.04 25.32
N LYS A 191 19.44 -4.26 25.23
CA LYS A 191 19.38 -2.89 25.72
C LYS A 191 19.05 -2.80 27.22
N GLY A 192 18.80 -3.92 27.89
CA GLY A 192 18.38 -3.96 29.30
C GLY A 192 16.97 -3.39 29.54
N ILE A 193 16.13 -3.38 28.51
CA ILE A 193 14.78 -2.81 28.55
C ILE A 193 13.78 -3.94 28.76
N ALA A 194 13.06 -3.91 29.88
CA ALA A 194 11.95 -4.81 30.13
C ALA A 194 10.71 -4.34 29.36
N ILE A 195 10.04 -5.27 28.67
CA ILE A 195 8.77 -4.99 27.99
C ILE A 195 7.65 -5.21 29.01
N PRO A 196 6.89 -4.17 29.40
CA PRO A 196 5.83 -4.30 30.38
C PRO A 196 4.69 -5.21 29.92
N ASP A 197 3.97 -5.84 30.85
CA ASP A 197 2.78 -6.64 30.53
C ASP A 197 1.66 -5.81 29.86
N SER A 198 1.67 -4.49 30.05
CA SER A 198 0.76 -3.56 29.38
C SER A 198 1.07 -3.38 27.88
N VAL A 199 2.12 -3.99 27.34
CA VAL A 199 2.51 -3.93 25.93
C VAL A 199 2.21 -5.25 25.22
N VAL A 200 1.47 -5.16 24.12
CA VAL A 200 1.24 -6.23 23.15
C VAL A 200 2.07 -5.95 21.91
N LEU A 201 2.87 -6.94 21.51
CA LEU A 201 3.68 -6.88 20.31
C LEU A 201 2.90 -7.51 19.16
N ARG A 202 2.73 -6.75 18.07
CA ARG A 202 2.12 -7.25 16.85
C ARG A 202 3.14 -7.21 15.73
N SER A 203 3.75 -8.35 15.46
CA SER A 203 4.55 -8.50 14.25
C SER A 203 3.65 -8.92 13.10
N ARG A 204 3.69 -8.17 11.99
CA ARG A 204 3.13 -8.61 10.71
C ARG A 204 4.14 -9.42 9.90
N PHE A 205 5.36 -9.55 10.43
CA PHE A 205 6.47 -10.24 9.79
C PHE A 205 6.65 -11.63 10.39
N GLU A 206 5.98 -12.60 9.78
CA GLU A 206 6.38 -14.02 9.88
C GLU A 206 7.43 -14.40 8.79
N GLY A 207 7.88 -13.41 7.99
CA GLY A 207 8.66 -13.62 6.76
C GLY A 207 10.19 -13.62 6.88
N THR A 208 10.82 -13.70 5.71
CA THR A 208 12.26 -13.83 5.46
C THR A 208 13.06 -12.61 5.94
N THR A 209 14.25 -12.84 6.53
CA THR A 209 15.15 -11.77 6.97
C THR A 209 15.65 -10.94 5.78
N ALA A 210 16.15 -9.72 6.03
CA ALA A 210 16.75 -8.90 4.97
C ALA A 210 17.88 -9.62 4.22
N ALA A 211 18.70 -10.41 4.93
CA ALA A 211 19.75 -11.22 4.31
C ALA A 211 19.20 -12.26 3.33
N ALA A 212 18.04 -12.84 3.65
CA ALA A 212 17.37 -13.81 2.81
C ALA A 212 16.47 -13.18 1.73
N ALA A 213 16.02 -11.94 1.90
CA ALA A 213 15.28 -11.20 0.87
C ALA A 213 16.23 -10.53 -0.14
N ASN A 214 17.33 -9.92 0.33
CA ASN A 214 18.27 -9.15 -0.47
C ASN A 214 19.35 -10.05 -1.09
N TRP A 215 18.95 -10.99 -1.95
CA TRP A 215 19.87 -11.87 -2.66
C TRP A 215 20.93 -11.09 -3.45
N PRO A 216 22.19 -11.54 -3.53
CA PRO A 216 23.21 -10.86 -4.33
C PRO A 216 22.79 -10.73 -5.80
N LEU A 217 23.22 -9.65 -6.46
CA LEU A 217 23.03 -9.52 -7.90
C LEU A 217 23.80 -10.63 -8.63
N PRO A 218 23.25 -11.18 -9.73
CA PRO A 218 24.02 -12.02 -10.64
C PRO A 218 25.32 -11.32 -11.06
N ALA A 219 26.44 -12.07 -11.15
CA ALA A 219 27.76 -11.49 -11.39
C ALA A 219 27.82 -10.59 -12.66
N TYR A 220 27.11 -10.98 -13.72
CA TYR A 220 27.06 -10.21 -14.96
C TYR A 220 26.31 -8.87 -14.85
N LEU A 221 25.46 -8.70 -13.84
CA LEU A 221 24.81 -7.42 -13.51
C LEU A 221 25.59 -6.65 -12.46
N ALA A 222 26.21 -7.34 -11.51
CA ALA A 222 27.03 -6.72 -10.46
C ALA A 222 28.17 -5.87 -11.06
N GLN A 223 28.76 -6.29 -12.17
CA GLN A 223 29.78 -5.50 -12.88
C GLN A 223 29.26 -4.18 -13.48
N LEU A 224 27.95 -4.02 -13.67
CA LEU A 224 27.35 -2.85 -14.30
C LEU A 224 26.91 -1.78 -13.27
N VAL A 225 26.92 -2.13 -11.98
CA VAL A 225 26.31 -1.34 -10.89
C VAL A 225 27.35 -1.10 -9.81
N ARG A 226 27.56 0.17 -9.41
CA ARG A 226 28.45 0.54 -8.30
C ARG A 226 27.85 0.16 -6.94
N ALA A 227 26.57 0.45 -6.77
CA ALA A 227 25.82 0.12 -5.56
C ALA A 227 24.39 -0.27 -5.90
N PHE A 228 23.91 -1.32 -5.24
CA PHE A 228 22.52 -1.75 -5.30
C PHE A 228 21.89 -1.66 -3.91
N PRO A 229 21.64 -0.43 -3.41
CA PRO A 229 21.23 -0.22 -2.04
C PRO A 229 19.76 -0.59 -1.87
N ARG A 230 19.52 -1.56 -0.99
CA ARG A 230 18.19 -2.04 -0.65
C ARG A 230 17.88 -1.71 0.79
N SER A 231 16.60 -1.57 1.10
CA SER A 231 16.14 -1.49 2.47
C SER A 231 16.51 -2.77 3.22
N ASP A 232 16.96 -2.60 4.46
CA ASP A 232 17.18 -3.69 5.41
C ASP A 232 15.90 -4.09 6.15
N ARG A 233 14.80 -3.40 5.86
CA ARG A 233 13.49 -3.62 6.45
C ARG A 233 12.38 -3.50 5.41
N PRO A 234 11.25 -4.17 5.64
CA PRO A 234 10.06 -3.99 4.84
C PRO A 234 9.52 -2.57 4.90
N VAL A 235 8.79 -2.20 3.85
CA VAL A 235 7.92 -1.04 3.84
C VAL A 235 6.76 -1.35 4.77
N GLY A 236 6.65 -0.66 5.90
CA GLY A 236 5.51 -0.80 6.82
C GLY A 236 4.19 -0.31 6.19
N ILE A 237 3.22 0.04 7.03
CA ILE A 237 2.00 0.74 6.63
C ILE A 237 2.39 2.06 6.00
N VAL A 238 1.97 2.20 4.75
CA VAL A 238 2.10 3.42 3.97
C VAL A 238 0.72 4.03 3.78
N HIS A 239 0.67 5.36 3.74
CA HIS A 239 -0.56 6.06 3.36
C HIS A 239 -1.02 5.63 1.96
N ALA A 240 -2.33 5.66 1.72
CA ALA A 240 -2.96 5.34 0.44
C ALA A 240 -2.73 6.45 -0.62
N ILE A 241 -1.46 6.77 -0.86
CA ILE A 241 -0.98 7.71 -1.86
C ILE A 241 -0.02 6.95 -2.75
N ASP A 242 -0.15 7.08 -4.06
CA ASP A 242 0.78 6.47 -5.02
C ASP A 242 1.71 7.56 -5.58
N SER A 243 2.92 7.61 -5.04
CA SER A 243 3.97 8.49 -5.55
C SER A 243 4.56 7.92 -6.84
N ARG A 244 4.86 8.80 -7.81
CA ARG A 244 5.58 8.44 -9.03
C ARG A 244 7.03 8.86 -8.91
N VAL A 245 7.95 7.93 -9.19
CA VAL A 245 9.39 8.19 -9.12
C VAL A 245 10.06 7.59 -10.35
N ARG A 246 10.75 8.40 -11.16
CA ARG A 246 11.62 7.88 -12.22
C ARG A 246 12.92 7.40 -11.62
N ILE A 247 13.36 6.20 -12.00
CA ILE A 247 14.62 5.64 -11.49
C ILE A 247 15.55 5.38 -12.68
N ALA A 248 16.54 6.24 -12.86
CA ALA A 248 17.63 6.09 -13.82
C ALA A 248 18.85 5.40 -13.16
N LEU A 249 19.74 4.86 -13.98
CA LEU A 249 21.07 4.42 -13.58
C LEU A 249 22.09 5.39 -14.16
N VAL A 250 22.93 6.00 -13.32
CA VAL A 250 23.95 6.96 -13.76
C VAL A 250 25.28 6.50 -13.20
N ASP A 251 26.20 6.09 -14.08
CA ASP A 251 27.51 5.55 -13.71
C ASP A 251 27.41 4.46 -12.62
N GLY A 252 26.47 3.52 -12.79
CA GLY A 252 26.23 2.43 -11.85
C GLY A 252 25.50 2.79 -10.56
N CYS A 253 24.99 4.03 -10.43
CA CYS A 253 24.25 4.49 -9.26
C CYS A 253 22.80 4.83 -9.60
N PHE A 254 21.85 4.29 -8.83
CA PHE A 254 20.42 4.55 -9.04
C PHE A 254 20.08 5.96 -8.59
N ARG A 255 19.49 6.75 -9.49
CA ARG A 255 19.15 8.15 -9.27
C ARG A 255 17.75 8.48 -9.77
N SER A 256 17.12 9.45 -9.13
CA SER A 256 15.81 9.95 -9.50
C SER A 256 15.90 11.37 -10.07
N PRO A 257 15.82 11.54 -11.40
CA PRO A 257 15.96 12.86 -12.03
C PRO A 257 14.81 13.82 -11.67
N ASP A 258 13.63 13.29 -11.36
CA ASP A 258 12.44 14.03 -10.92
C ASP A 258 12.49 14.46 -9.45
N HIS A 259 13.42 13.94 -8.66
CA HIS A 259 13.65 14.34 -7.26
C HIS A 259 15.02 15.00 -7.06
N GLY A 260 15.39 15.93 -7.95
CA GLY A 260 16.65 16.67 -7.84
C GLY A 260 17.89 15.79 -8.01
N ASN A 261 17.78 14.73 -8.81
CA ASN A 261 18.83 13.74 -9.05
C ASN A 261 19.29 12.99 -7.78
N ALA A 262 18.38 12.83 -6.80
CA ALA A 262 18.63 12.12 -5.55
C ALA A 262 19.04 10.67 -5.81
N LEU A 263 19.90 10.13 -4.95
CA LEU A 263 20.24 8.70 -4.91
C LEU A 263 19.02 7.90 -4.42
N VAL A 264 18.83 6.69 -4.92
CA VAL A 264 17.64 5.89 -4.64
C VAL A 264 18.00 4.67 -3.79
N GLN A 265 17.38 4.53 -2.63
CA GLN A 265 17.32 3.28 -1.88
C GLN A 265 16.10 2.48 -2.34
N LEU A 266 16.34 1.25 -2.80
CA LEU A 266 15.34 0.33 -3.33
C LEU A 266 14.64 -0.44 -2.19
N PRO A 267 13.42 -0.96 -2.39
CA PRO A 267 12.74 -1.75 -1.37
C PRO A 267 13.51 -3.05 -1.05
N MET A 268 13.24 -3.59 0.13
CA MET A 268 13.73 -4.91 0.52
C MET A 268 13.26 -5.96 -0.49
N GLY A 269 14.14 -6.88 -0.86
CA GLY A 269 13.85 -7.91 -1.86
C GLY A 269 13.92 -7.43 -3.31
N ALA A 270 14.28 -6.16 -3.58
CA ALA A 270 14.51 -5.72 -4.94
C ALA A 270 15.59 -6.58 -5.61
N SER A 271 15.36 -6.88 -6.89
CA SER A 271 16.24 -7.65 -7.76
C SER A 271 16.34 -6.97 -9.12
N LEU A 272 17.34 -7.37 -9.90
CA LEU A 272 17.52 -6.93 -11.28
C LEU A 272 17.64 -8.14 -12.20
N PHE A 273 17.12 -7.99 -13.40
CA PHE A 273 17.30 -8.93 -14.49
C PHE A 273 17.32 -8.18 -15.83
N ILE A 274 17.72 -8.89 -16.89
CA ILE A 274 17.55 -8.39 -18.25
C ILE A 274 16.24 -8.97 -18.77
N ASP A 275 15.31 -8.12 -19.15
CA ASP A 275 14.01 -8.56 -19.64
C ASP A 275 14.10 -9.18 -21.05
N ARG A 276 12.97 -9.73 -21.52
CA ARG A 276 12.89 -10.39 -22.83
C ARG A 276 13.24 -9.49 -24.01
N ASP A 277 13.14 -8.17 -23.86
CA ASP A 277 13.47 -7.18 -24.90
C ASP A 277 14.90 -6.64 -24.74
N GLY A 278 15.68 -7.19 -23.79
CA GLY A 278 17.07 -6.85 -23.54
C GLY A 278 17.28 -5.63 -22.64
N TYR A 279 16.26 -5.07 -22.01
CA TYR A 279 16.39 -3.92 -21.10
C TYR A 279 16.69 -4.37 -19.67
N LEU A 280 17.45 -3.56 -18.92
CA LEU A 280 17.62 -3.76 -17.49
C LEU A 280 16.30 -3.42 -16.78
N ALA A 281 15.79 -4.34 -15.98
CA ALA A 281 14.52 -4.18 -15.27
C ALA A 281 14.60 -4.68 -13.82
N PHE A 282 13.72 -4.15 -12.98
CA PHE A 282 13.54 -4.62 -11.61
C PHE A 282 12.70 -5.90 -11.58
N GLY A 283 12.97 -6.81 -10.65
CA GLY A 283 12.20 -8.04 -10.47
C GLY A 283 12.84 -9.27 -11.14
N SER A 284 12.00 -10.15 -11.68
CA SER A 284 12.43 -11.37 -12.39
C SER A 284 11.62 -11.59 -13.67
N ALA A 285 11.96 -12.63 -14.44
CA ALA A 285 11.19 -12.99 -15.64
C ALA A 285 9.74 -13.39 -15.32
N GLU A 286 9.52 -14.00 -14.15
CA GLU A 286 8.21 -14.43 -13.67
C GLU A 286 7.39 -13.27 -13.10
N VAL A 287 8.05 -12.34 -12.40
CA VAL A 287 7.41 -11.17 -11.79
C VAL A 287 8.17 -9.90 -12.22
N PRO A 288 7.96 -9.43 -13.46
CA PRO A 288 8.66 -8.25 -13.96
C PRO A 288 8.12 -6.97 -13.34
N GLY A 289 9.02 -6.13 -12.86
CA GLY A 289 8.76 -4.75 -12.44
C GLY A 289 8.97 -3.75 -13.58
N ALA A 290 9.19 -2.49 -13.21
CA ALA A 290 9.54 -1.44 -14.16
C ALA A 290 10.94 -1.65 -14.76
N ARG A 291 11.16 -1.10 -15.95
CA ARG A 291 12.52 -0.97 -16.50
C ARG A 291 13.28 0.15 -15.78
N VAL A 292 14.58 -0.03 -15.65
CA VAL A 292 15.48 1.05 -15.23
C VAL A 292 15.44 2.14 -16.31
N GLY A 293 15.16 3.37 -15.91
CA GLY A 293 14.87 4.51 -16.79
C GLY A 293 13.39 4.89 -16.85
N GLU A 294 12.47 4.03 -16.39
CA GLU A 294 11.02 4.28 -16.32
C GLU A 294 10.60 4.87 -14.96
N ALA A 295 9.40 5.46 -14.93
CA ALA A 295 8.70 5.80 -13.69
C ALA A 295 8.10 4.56 -13.01
N VAL A 296 8.33 4.45 -11.71
CA VAL A 296 7.69 3.47 -10.82
C VAL A 296 6.54 4.09 -10.06
N VAL A 297 5.57 3.27 -9.64
CA VAL A 297 4.59 3.62 -8.61
C VAL A 297 5.09 3.09 -7.28
N SER A 298 5.37 4.02 -6.37
CA SER A 298 5.79 3.79 -5.00
C SER A 298 4.65 4.17 -4.05
N PRO A 299 4.07 3.23 -3.30
CA PRO A 299 3.02 3.55 -2.35
C PRO A 299 3.59 4.35 -1.17
N GLY A 300 2.78 5.24 -0.61
CA GLY A 300 3.20 6.26 0.35
C GLY A 300 3.96 7.44 -0.27
N SER A 301 4.29 8.41 0.58
CA SER A 301 5.16 9.53 0.20
C SER A 301 6.61 9.07 0.03
N VAL A 302 7.33 9.72 -0.88
CA VAL A 302 8.79 9.54 -1.04
C VAL A 302 9.49 10.16 0.17
N ALA A 303 10.14 9.34 0.98
CA ALA A 303 10.83 9.76 2.19
C ALA A 303 12.35 9.88 1.99
N ASP A 304 12.97 10.80 2.72
CA ASP A 304 14.43 10.92 2.77
C ASP A 304 15.04 9.86 3.68
N VAL A 305 16.18 9.31 3.24
CA VAL A 305 16.98 8.37 4.02
C VAL A 305 18.10 9.14 4.70
N THR A 306 17.89 9.45 5.97
CA THR A 306 18.83 10.26 6.78
C THR A 306 19.67 9.43 7.75
N ALA A 307 19.28 8.18 8.00
CA ALA A 307 19.98 7.27 8.90
C ALA A 307 21.42 7.00 8.39
N PRO A 308 22.48 7.35 9.15
CA PRO A 308 23.87 7.26 8.68
C PRO A 308 24.30 5.85 8.24
N GLU A 309 23.81 4.82 8.91
CA GLU A 309 24.10 3.42 8.60
C GLU A 309 23.53 2.96 7.25
N LEU A 310 22.48 3.62 6.76
CA LEU A 310 21.92 3.39 5.43
C LEU A 310 22.52 4.34 4.39
N ALA A 311 22.67 5.62 4.75
CA ALA A 311 23.13 6.66 3.86
C ALA A 311 24.64 6.57 3.56
N GLY A 312 25.43 6.21 4.56
CA GLY A 312 26.89 6.15 4.50
C GLY A 312 27.41 5.23 3.39
N PRO A 313 26.99 3.95 3.32
CA PRO A 313 27.40 3.04 2.26
C PRO A 313 27.03 3.51 0.86
N ILE A 314 25.86 4.14 0.70
CA ILE A 314 25.39 4.66 -0.58
C ILE A 314 26.27 5.83 -1.01
N ASN A 315 26.50 6.80 -0.12
CA ASN A 315 27.32 7.97 -0.41
C ASN A 315 28.79 7.59 -0.66
N ALA A 316 29.31 6.57 0.03
CA ALA A 316 30.66 6.07 -0.19
C ALA A 316 30.85 5.49 -1.61
N ALA A 317 29.83 4.80 -2.13
CA ALA A 317 29.89 4.18 -3.46
C ALA A 317 29.51 5.14 -4.60
N CYS A 318 28.59 6.07 -4.35
CA CYS A 318 27.91 6.87 -5.39
C CYS A 318 28.15 8.38 -5.28
N GLY A 319 29.01 8.80 -4.35
CA GLY A 319 29.26 10.19 -4.02
C GLY A 319 28.19 10.78 -3.08
N PRO A 320 28.46 11.92 -2.45
CA PRO A 320 27.53 12.55 -1.54
C PRO A 320 26.25 12.99 -2.27
N GLY A 321 25.10 12.83 -1.62
CA GLY A 321 23.85 13.35 -2.13
C GLY A 321 22.68 13.09 -1.19
N ARG A 322 21.55 13.74 -1.50
CA ARG A 322 20.25 13.39 -0.93
C ARG A 322 19.89 11.97 -1.37
N ILE A 323 19.38 11.17 -0.44
CA ILE A 323 18.94 9.80 -0.70
C ILE A 323 17.45 9.72 -0.41
N ILE A 324 16.69 9.16 -1.34
CA ILE A 324 15.26 8.90 -1.20
C ILE A 324 14.99 7.40 -1.17
N ALA A 325 13.97 6.98 -0.41
CA ALA A 325 13.48 5.61 -0.42
C ALA A 325 12.29 5.46 -1.36
N VAL A 326 12.32 4.41 -2.17
CA VAL A 326 11.15 3.94 -2.94
C VAL A 326 10.62 2.65 -2.34
N ASN A 327 9.30 2.55 -2.26
CA ASN A 327 8.62 1.49 -1.53
C ASN A 327 8.16 0.33 -2.42
N ALA A 328 8.07 0.56 -3.73
CA ALA A 328 7.78 -0.47 -4.72
C ALA A 328 8.37 -0.10 -6.08
N LEU A 329 8.52 -1.10 -6.94
CA LEU A 329 9.16 -0.98 -8.27
C LEU A 329 8.20 -1.37 -9.40
N ARG A 330 6.90 -1.14 -9.21
CA ARG A 330 5.87 -1.43 -10.22
C ARG A 330 5.95 -0.38 -11.34
N SER A 331 5.86 -0.81 -12.60
CA SER A 331 5.78 0.12 -13.74
C SER A 331 4.56 1.04 -13.62
N ALA A 332 4.79 2.35 -13.67
CA ALA A 332 3.72 3.35 -13.61
C ALA A 332 2.88 3.37 -14.89
N ALA A 333 3.45 2.98 -16.03
CA ALA A 333 2.70 2.81 -17.26
C ALA A 333 1.78 1.58 -17.19
N ALA A 334 2.29 0.44 -16.71
CA ALA A 334 1.51 -0.78 -16.52
C ALA A 334 0.38 -0.59 -15.53
N ASP A 335 0.65 0.11 -14.43
CA ASP A 335 -0.37 0.45 -13.44
C ASP A 335 -1.45 1.35 -14.04
N GLY A 336 -1.08 2.39 -14.80
CA GLY A 336 -2.04 3.25 -15.51
C GLY A 336 -2.86 2.54 -16.58
N VAL A 337 -2.31 1.52 -17.25
CA VAL A 337 -3.08 0.65 -18.15
C VAL A 337 -4.06 -0.20 -17.36
N ARG A 338 -3.61 -0.85 -16.28
CA ARG A 338 -4.46 -1.71 -15.44
C ARG A 338 -5.60 -0.94 -14.77
N GLN A 339 -5.32 0.26 -14.27
CA GLN A 339 -6.33 1.13 -13.69
C GLN A 339 -7.38 1.50 -14.74
N ARG A 340 -6.98 1.87 -15.96
CA ARG A 340 -7.93 2.13 -17.05
C ARG A 340 -8.78 0.90 -17.40
N LEU A 341 -8.18 -0.29 -17.47
CA LEU A 341 -8.92 -1.54 -17.72
C LEU A 341 -9.93 -1.82 -16.60
N THR A 342 -9.52 -1.68 -15.35
CA THR A 342 -10.37 -1.90 -14.17
C THR A 342 -11.50 -0.90 -14.10
N THR A 343 -11.21 0.39 -14.29
CA THR A 343 -12.23 1.45 -14.33
C THR A 343 -13.21 1.22 -15.48
N ASN A 344 -12.73 0.85 -16.67
CA ASN A 344 -13.61 0.52 -17.79
C ASN A 344 -14.50 -0.69 -17.47
N ALA A 345 -13.95 -1.75 -16.87
CA ALA A 345 -14.73 -2.93 -16.48
C ALA A 345 -15.80 -2.58 -15.42
N ASN A 346 -15.46 -1.76 -14.43
CA ASN A 346 -16.39 -1.27 -13.41
C ASN A 346 -17.48 -0.40 -14.02
N ALA A 347 -17.13 0.53 -14.91
CA ALA A 347 -18.09 1.37 -15.61
C ALA A 347 -19.04 0.54 -16.49
N LEU A 348 -18.53 -0.47 -17.20
CA LEU A 348 -19.37 -1.40 -17.97
C LEU A 348 -20.34 -2.18 -17.07
N ARG A 349 -19.87 -2.65 -15.90
CA ARG A 349 -20.70 -3.34 -14.93
C ARG A 349 -21.81 -2.43 -14.40
N GLU A 350 -21.48 -1.22 -13.98
CA GLU A 350 -22.46 -0.26 -13.48
C GLU A 350 -23.48 0.14 -14.56
N LEU A 351 -23.05 0.30 -15.81
CA LEU A 351 -23.93 0.52 -16.95
C LEU A 351 -24.93 -0.63 -17.16
N LYS A 352 -24.52 -1.88 -16.89
CA LYS A 352 -25.41 -3.04 -16.98
C LYS A 352 -26.34 -3.16 -15.77
N GLU A 353 -25.80 -3.01 -14.56
CA GLU A 353 -26.51 -3.25 -13.30
C GLU A 353 -27.47 -2.11 -12.94
N SER A 354 -27.02 -0.86 -13.06
CA SER A 354 -27.81 0.32 -12.68
C SER A 354 -28.77 0.77 -13.78
N TYR A 355 -28.49 0.44 -15.04
CA TYR A 355 -29.26 0.93 -16.20
C TYR A 355 -29.80 -0.19 -17.11
N GLY A 356 -29.61 -1.46 -16.75
CA GLY A 356 -30.18 -2.60 -17.48
C GLY A 356 -29.65 -2.80 -18.89
N LEU A 357 -28.51 -2.18 -19.25
CA LEU A 357 -27.98 -2.25 -20.61
C LEU A 357 -27.44 -3.65 -20.94
N THR A 358 -27.64 -4.11 -22.17
CA THR A 358 -26.90 -5.26 -22.71
C THR A 358 -25.41 -4.93 -22.81
N HIS A 359 -24.54 -5.96 -22.86
CA HIS A 359 -23.09 -5.73 -23.01
C HIS A 359 -22.74 -4.84 -24.21
N ALA A 360 -23.38 -5.06 -25.37
CA ALA A 360 -23.16 -4.25 -26.56
C ALA A 360 -23.62 -2.79 -26.40
N GLN A 361 -24.73 -2.56 -25.68
CA GLN A 361 -25.18 -1.20 -25.34
C GLN A 361 -24.24 -0.53 -24.33
N ALA A 362 -23.80 -1.24 -23.30
CA ALA A 362 -22.89 -0.74 -22.29
C ALA A 362 -21.53 -0.33 -22.90
N VAL A 363 -20.99 -1.11 -23.84
CA VAL A 363 -19.76 -0.76 -24.57
C VAL A 363 -19.94 0.54 -25.36
N ARG A 364 -21.03 0.68 -26.11
CA ARG A 364 -21.31 1.92 -26.87
C ARG A 364 -21.55 3.12 -25.96
N ALA A 365 -22.24 2.92 -24.83
CA ALA A 365 -22.48 3.96 -23.84
C ALA A 365 -21.19 4.42 -23.16
N LEU A 366 -20.27 3.51 -22.86
CA LEU A 366 -18.96 3.84 -22.30
C LEU A 366 -18.11 4.64 -23.30
N GLU A 367 -18.12 4.29 -24.59
CA GLU A 367 -17.41 5.07 -25.62
C GLU A 367 -18.03 6.47 -25.80
N SER A 368 -19.37 6.57 -25.78
CA SER A 368 -20.08 7.86 -25.76
C SER A 368 -19.69 8.73 -24.56
N CYS A 369 -19.61 8.12 -23.37
CA CYS A 369 -19.16 8.78 -22.15
C CYS A 369 -17.73 9.32 -22.27
N LYS A 370 -16.79 8.49 -22.78
CA LYS A 370 -15.39 8.88 -22.97
C LYS A 370 -15.26 10.05 -23.95
N ALA A 371 -16.02 10.03 -25.04
CA ALA A 371 -16.06 11.12 -26.01
C ALA A 371 -16.58 12.42 -25.39
N ALA A 372 -17.63 12.33 -24.55
CA ALA A 372 -18.16 13.48 -23.84
C ALA A 372 -17.23 14.03 -22.74
N ALA A 373 -16.42 13.16 -22.11
CA ALA A 373 -15.55 13.52 -20.99
C ALA A 373 -14.22 14.19 -21.40
N GLY A 374 -13.88 14.28 -22.70
CA GLY A 374 -12.77 15.09 -23.20
C GLY A 374 -11.41 14.85 -22.52
N ALA A 375 -11.05 13.58 -22.28
CA ALA A 375 -9.86 13.07 -21.54
C ALA A 375 -10.03 12.83 -20.01
N GLY A 376 -11.22 13.05 -19.44
CA GLY A 376 -11.54 12.67 -18.06
C GLY A 376 -11.92 11.20 -17.85
N THR A 377 -11.86 10.73 -16.60
CA THR A 377 -12.36 9.40 -16.20
C THR A 377 -13.89 9.34 -16.36
N CYS A 378 -14.40 8.36 -17.11
CA CYS A 378 -15.83 8.07 -17.13
C CYS A 378 -16.24 7.47 -15.78
N LEU A 379 -16.66 8.34 -14.86
CA LEU A 379 -17.38 7.93 -13.66
C LEU A 379 -18.87 8.18 -13.95
N PRO A 380 -19.76 7.26 -13.59
CA PRO A 380 -21.18 7.55 -13.45
C PRO A 380 -21.35 8.47 -12.24
N SER A 381 -20.92 9.72 -12.39
CA SER A 381 -21.24 10.77 -11.44
C SER A 381 -22.76 10.89 -11.40
N PRO A 382 -23.38 11.03 -10.21
CA PRO A 382 -24.76 11.46 -10.16
C PRO A 382 -24.89 12.75 -10.99
N PRO A 383 -26.02 12.94 -11.68
CA PRO A 383 -26.22 14.15 -12.47
C PRO A 383 -26.01 15.39 -11.60
N PRO A 384 -25.56 16.51 -12.19
CA PRO A 384 -25.46 17.76 -11.45
C PRO A 384 -26.80 18.06 -10.76
N PRO A 385 -26.77 18.58 -9.51
CA PRO A 385 -27.98 18.80 -8.75
C PRO A 385 -28.93 19.73 -9.51
N VAL A 386 -30.20 19.36 -9.54
CA VAL A 386 -31.28 20.14 -10.13
C VAL A 386 -31.52 21.36 -9.24
N ALA A 387 -31.33 22.55 -9.81
CA ALA A 387 -31.36 23.81 -9.06
C ALA A 387 -32.78 24.34 -8.85
N ARG A 388 -33.73 24.00 -9.75
CA ARG A 388 -35.11 24.47 -9.71
C ARG A 388 -36.09 23.34 -9.95
N GLU A 389 -37.21 23.38 -9.26
CA GLU A 389 -38.25 22.33 -9.35
C GLU A 389 -38.91 22.25 -10.73
N GLU A 390 -38.94 23.36 -11.48
CA GLU A 390 -39.40 23.45 -12.87
C GLU A 390 -38.52 22.68 -13.88
N ASP A 391 -37.28 22.37 -13.51
CA ASP A 391 -36.39 21.52 -14.31
C ASP A 391 -36.64 20.02 -14.07
N CYS A 392 -37.57 19.67 -13.17
CA CYS A 392 -37.95 18.29 -12.88
C CYS A 392 -39.06 17.78 -13.82
N PRO A 393 -39.02 16.49 -14.23
CA PRO A 393 -40.06 15.90 -15.07
C PRO A 393 -41.46 15.97 -14.42
N PRO A 394 -42.55 16.06 -15.22
CA PRO A 394 -43.92 16.04 -14.70
C PRO A 394 -44.19 14.81 -13.82
N GLY A 395 -44.79 15.03 -12.64
CA GLY A 395 -45.07 13.95 -11.67
C GLY A 395 -43.93 13.69 -10.67
N THR A 396 -42.92 14.58 -10.61
CA THR A 396 -41.82 14.50 -9.65
C THR A 396 -41.68 15.77 -8.81
N SER A 397 -40.95 15.71 -7.70
CA SER A 397 -40.66 16.86 -6.82
C SER A 397 -39.17 16.99 -6.50
N LEU A 398 -38.71 18.21 -6.26
CA LEU A 398 -37.29 18.47 -5.96
C LEU A 398 -36.95 18.16 -4.49
N SER A 399 -35.94 17.34 -4.25
CA SER A 399 -35.45 16.99 -2.91
C SER A 399 -33.93 16.87 -2.91
N PHE A 400 -33.25 17.71 -2.11
CA PHE A 400 -31.77 17.75 -2.00
C PHE A 400 -31.04 17.82 -3.36
N GLY A 401 -31.56 18.62 -4.29
CA GLY A 401 -30.98 18.76 -5.63
C GLY A 401 -31.25 17.58 -6.57
N LEU A 402 -32.21 16.72 -6.29
CA LEU A 402 -32.62 15.59 -7.15
C LEU A 402 -34.14 15.56 -7.35
N CYS A 403 -34.60 15.18 -8.53
CA CYS A 403 -36.03 15.00 -8.81
C CYS A 403 -36.51 13.63 -8.32
N ARG A 404 -37.65 13.60 -7.62
CA ARG A 404 -38.15 12.42 -6.89
C ARG A 404 -39.57 12.02 -7.34
N THR A 405 -39.78 10.72 -7.56
CA THR A 405 -41.12 10.10 -7.66
C THR A 405 -41.56 9.54 -6.30
N PRO A 406 -42.87 9.25 -6.11
CA PRO A 406 -43.35 8.51 -4.95
C PRO A 406 -42.62 7.17 -4.72
N GLU A 407 -42.17 6.52 -5.79
CA GLU A 407 -41.49 5.21 -5.80
C GLU A 407 -39.97 5.29 -5.60
N GLY A 408 -39.35 6.48 -5.68
CA GLY A 408 -37.90 6.66 -5.49
C GLY A 408 -37.27 7.81 -6.26
N TYR A 409 -35.93 7.87 -6.26
CA TYR A 409 -35.16 8.89 -6.97
C TYR A 409 -35.21 8.68 -8.49
N ILE A 410 -35.56 9.71 -9.26
CA ILE A 410 -35.22 9.76 -10.69
C ILE A 410 -33.86 10.44 -10.79
N ARG A 411 -32.82 9.67 -11.08
CA ARG A 411 -31.59 10.27 -11.60
C ARG A 411 -31.89 10.67 -13.06
N PRO A 412 -31.91 11.95 -13.45
CA PRO A 412 -31.86 12.26 -14.87
C PRO A 412 -30.62 11.56 -15.46
N LEU A 413 -30.84 10.81 -16.53
CA LEU A 413 -29.76 10.12 -17.23
C LEU A 413 -28.78 11.16 -17.76
N PRO A 414 -27.47 10.96 -17.63
CA PRO A 414 -26.51 11.82 -18.31
C PRO A 414 -26.83 11.88 -19.82
N ARG A 415 -26.68 13.05 -20.44
CA ARG A 415 -26.99 13.23 -21.89
C ARG A 415 -26.32 12.21 -22.80
N TRP A 416 -25.12 11.76 -22.45
CA TRP A 416 -24.38 10.74 -23.20
C TRP A 416 -24.99 9.33 -23.09
N LEU A 417 -25.85 9.10 -22.10
CA LEU A 417 -26.53 7.84 -21.79
C LEU A 417 -27.99 7.82 -22.30
N GLU A 418 -28.60 9.00 -22.55
CA GLU A 418 -29.95 9.13 -23.10
C GLU A 418 -30.23 8.26 -24.35
N PRO A 419 -29.31 8.12 -25.33
CA PRO A 419 -29.56 7.27 -26.51
C PRO A 419 -29.70 5.78 -26.20
N PHE A 420 -29.36 5.36 -24.98
CA PHE A 420 -29.37 3.96 -24.54
C PHE A 420 -30.50 3.68 -23.55
N ALA A 421 -31.19 4.72 -23.06
CA ALA A 421 -32.33 4.58 -22.19
C ALA A 421 -33.62 4.50 -23.02
N GLY A 422 -34.26 3.33 -22.98
CA GLY A 422 -35.51 3.09 -23.69
C GLY A 422 -35.33 2.54 -25.11
N ARG A 423 -35.04 1.24 -25.18
CA ARG A 423 -35.72 0.28 -26.07
C ARG A 423 -35.95 -1.02 -25.34
#